data_AF-A0A1G4IXN9-F1
#
_entry.id   AF-A0A1G4IXN9-F1
#
_cell.length_a   1.000
_cell.length_b   1.000
_cell.length_c   1.000
_cell.angle_alpha   90.00
_cell.angle_beta   90.00
_cell.angle_gamma   90.00
#
_symmetry.space_group_name_H-M   'P 1'
#
loop_
_entity.id
_entity.type
_entity.pdbx_description
1 polymer ?
#
loop_
_entity_poly.entity_id
_entity_poly.type
_entity_poly.pdbx_seq_one_letter_code
_entity_poly.pdbx_strand_id
1 'polypeptide(L)'
;MAPPTPILGPEELDRAKGQVLKPCKLMSLTQNECRFDGHEYVCIPFKRVFQECQAGKGKHKHTLRFEVTTAATNERLASDEMVQRFWDASLH
;
A
#
# COMPACT_ATOMS: atom_id res chain seq x y z
N MET A 1 6.25 -12.75 -13.33
CA MET A 1 5.21 -11.74 -13.03
C MET A 1 4.51 -12.19 -11.75
N ALA A 2 4.46 -11.35 -10.70
CA ALA A 2 3.67 -11.68 -9.52
C ALA A 2 2.17 -11.60 -9.89
N PRO A 3 1.31 -12.49 -9.37
CA PRO A 3 -0.11 -12.44 -9.66
C PRO A 3 -0.71 -11.09 -9.20
N PRO A 4 -1.76 -10.60 -9.88
CA PRO A 4 -2.43 -9.37 -9.48
C PRO A 4 -2.94 -9.51 -8.03
N THR A 5 -2.74 -8.46 -7.24
CA THR A 5 -3.24 -8.44 -5.86
C THR A 5 -4.76 -8.31 -5.90
N PRO A 6 -5.52 -9.22 -5.28
CA PRO A 6 -6.98 -9.17 -5.30
C PRO A 6 -7.47 -7.92 -4.55
N ILE A 7 -8.37 -7.16 -5.18
CA ILE A 7 -9.04 -6.01 -4.60
C ILE A 7 -10.37 -6.49 -4.04
N LEU A 8 -10.56 -6.36 -2.72
CA LEU A 8 -11.78 -6.77 -2.04
C LEU A 8 -12.77 -5.59 -1.96
N GLY A 9 -14.05 -5.87 -2.19
CA GLY A 9 -15.11 -4.91 -1.89
C GLY A 9 -15.27 -4.68 -0.37
N PRO A 10 -15.95 -3.59 0.06
CA PRO A 10 -16.13 -3.28 1.48
C PRO A 10 -16.72 -4.42 2.32
N GLU A 11 -17.77 -5.10 1.82
CA GLU A 11 -18.41 -6.23 2.53
C GLU A 11 -17.48 -7.45 2.65
N GLU A 12 -16.72 -7.73 1.59
CA GLU A 12 -15.75 -8.83 1.57
C GLU A 12 -14.57 -8.57 2.51
N LEU A 13 -14.18 -7.30 2.63
CA LEU A 13 -13.11 -6.84 3.51
C LEU A 13 -13.45 -7.12 4.97
N ASP A 14 -14.66 -6.83 5.42
CA ASP A 14 -15.07 -7.06 6.81
C ASP A 14 -15.15 -8.55 7.14
N ARG A 15 -15.66 -9.37 6.20
CA ARG A 15 -15.64 -10.83 6.32
C ARG A 15 -14.21 -11.35 6.40
N ALA A 16 -13.30 -10.83 5.59
CA ALA A 16 -11.90 -11.22 5.59
C ALA A 16 -11.19 -10.84 6.90
N LYS A 17 -11.45 -9.64 7.43
CA LYS A 17 -10.95 -9.20 8.74
C LYS A 17 -11.42 -10.09 9.89
N GLY A 18 -12.67 -10.57 9.85
CA GLY A 18 -13.20 -11.51 10.84
C GLY A 18 -12.49 -12.88 10.87
N GLN A 19 -11.75 -13.23 9.81
CA GLN A 19 -11.02 -14.48 9.69
C GLN A 19 -9.51 -14.34 9.97
N VAL A 20 -9.06 -13.13 10.31
CA VAL A 20 -7.65 -12.84 10.59
C VAL A 20 -7.19 -13.47 11.89
N LEU A 21 -6.09 -14.21 11.81
CA LEU A 21 -5.32 -14.69 12.94
C LEU A 21 -4.31 -13.61 13.35
N LYS A 22 -4.48 -13.04 14.55
CA LYS A 22 -3.54 -12.08 15.13
C LYS A 22 -2.31 -12.80 15.74
N PRO A 23 -1.14 -12.14 15.81
CA PRO A 23 -0.83 -10.77 15.39
C PRO A 23 -0.45 -10.65 13.90
N CYS A 24 -0.77 -9.51 13.28
CA CYS A 24 -0.32 -9.17 11.93
C CYS A 24 1.05 -8.49 11.96
N LYS A 25 1.78 -8.55 10.84
CA LYS A 25 3.09 -7.90 10.68
C LYS A 25 2.96 -6.66 9.80
N LEU A 26 3.59 -5.56 10.22
CA LEU A 26 3.71 -4.38 9.37
C LEU A 26 4.76 -4.65 8.29
N MET A 27 4.40 -4.39 7.04
CA MET A 27 5.24 -4.61 5.87
C MET A 27 5.18 -3.37 4.98
N SER A 28 6.24 -3.15 4.19
CA SER A 28 6.26 -2.09 3.19
C SER A 28 6.76 -2.61 1.86
N LEU A 29 6.17 -2.10 0.77
CA LEU A 29 6.58 -2.40 -0.60
C LEU A 29 6.83 -1.09 -1.33
N THR A 30 8.02 -0.94 -1.91
CA THR A 30 8.32 0.16 -2.84
C THR A 30 7.96 -0.32 -4.24
N GLN A 31 7.15 0.46 -4.95
CA GLN A 31 6.76 0.25 -6.34
C GLN A 31 7.05 1.53 -7.13
N ASN A 32 7.09 1.46 -8.45
CA ASN A 32 7.22 2.64 -9.30
C ASN A 32 5.90 2.88 -10.02
N GLU A 33 5.38 4.10 -9.97
CA GLU A 33 4.28 4.56 -10.80
C GLU A 33 4.89 5.21 -12.03
N CYS A 34 4.73 4.56 -13.17
CA CYS A 34 5.29 5.02 -14.43
C CYS A 34 4.19 5.60 -15.31
N ARG A 35 4.42 6.82 -15.81
CA ARG A 35 3.57 7.46 -16.82
C ARG A 35 4.41 7.91 -18.00
N PHE A 36 3.84 7.83 -19.21
CA PHE A 36 4.45 8.42 -20.40
C PHE A 36 3.98 9.86 -20.53
N ASP A 37 4.91 10.81 -20.63
CA ASP A 37 4.60 12.26 -20.70
C ASP A 37 4.53 12.82 -22.13
N GLY A 38 4.74 11.97 -23.14
CA GLY A 38 4.83 12.36 -24.54
C GLY A 38 6.24 12.26 -25.12
N HIS A 39 7.27 12.27 -24.28
CA HIS A 39 8.67 12.15 -24.68
C HIS A 39 9.35 10.96 -24.02
N GLU A 40 9.14 10.75 -22.72
CA GLU A 40 9.78 9.68 -21.95
C GLU A 40 8.84 9.02 -20.94
N TYR A 41 9.30 7.89 -20.38
CA TYR A 41 8.62 7.24 -19.27
C TYR A 41 9.17 7.78 -17.96
N VAL A 42 8.35 8.57 -17.26
CA VAL A 42 8.67 9.08 -15.93
C VAL A 42 8.13 8.10 -14.89
N CYS A 43 9.03 7.46 -14.15
CA CYS A 43 8.71 6.50 -13.10
C CYS A 43 9.03 7.08 -11.73
N ILE A 44 8.01 7.31 -10.91
CA ILE A 44 8.18 7.85 -9.56
C ILE A 44 8.04 6.70 -8.54
N PRO A 45 9.05 6.47 -7.67
CA PRO A 45 8.93 5.47 -6.63
C PRO A 45 7.91 5.91 -5.58
N PHE A 46 7.00 5.02 -5.21
CA PHE A 46 6.07 5.21 -4.11
C PHE A 46 6.11 3.99 -3.18
N LYS A 47 5.91 4.24 -1.88
CA LYS A 47 5.95 3.20 -0.85
C LYS A 47 4.55 2.92 -0.34
N ARG A 48 4.10 1.67 -0.45
CA ARG A 48 2.87 1.19 0.19
C ARG A 48 3.21 0.54 1.52
N VAL A 49 2.43 0.86 2.55
CA VAL A 49 2.53 0.22 3.86
C VAL A 49 1.27 -0.60 4.08
N PHE A 50 1.43 -1.87 4.46
CA PHE A 50 0.32 -2.78 4.68
C PHE A 50 0.56 -3.64 5.92
N GLN A 51 -0.54 -4.09 6.53
CA GLN A 51 -0.52 -5.14 7.53
C GLN A 51 -0.69 -6.48 6.81
N GLU A 52 0.31 -7.34 6.92
CA GLU A 52 0.26 -8.71 6.45
C GLU A 52 -0.25 -9.63 7.57
N CYS A 53 -1.39 -10.25 7.34
CA CYS A 53 -2.09 -11.10 8.29
C CYS A 53 -2.27 -12.50 7.71
N GLN A 54 -2.22 -13.54 8.55
CA GLN A 54 -2.71 -14.86 8.14
C GLN A 54 -4.21 -14.95 8.38
N ALA A 55 -4.95 -15.54 7.44
CA ALA A 55 -6.37 -15.79 7.57
C ALA A 55 -6.72 -17.22 7.19
N GLY A 56 -7.85 -17.71 7.73
CA GLY A 56 -8.33 -19.08 7.50
C GLY A 56 -7.95 -20.08 8.60
N LYS A 57 -8.50 -21.29 8.51
CA LYS A 57 -8.35 -22.36 9.53
C LYS A 57 -7.67 -23.60 8.93
N GLY A 58 -6.92 -24.32 9.77
CA GLY A 58 -6.31 -25.60 9.39
C GLY A 58 -5.31 -25.48 8.24
N LYS A 59 -5.50 -26.29 7.18
CA LYS A 59 -4.63 -26.33 6.00
C LYS A 59 -4.91 -25.23 4.97
N HIS A 60 -5.98 -24.44 5.13
CA HIS A 60 -6.38 -23.37 4.21
C HIS A 60 -5.98 -21.98 4.74
N LYS A 61 -4.76 -21.88 5.27
CA LYS A 61 -4.20 -20.58 5.65
C LYS A 61 -3.76 -19.84 4.40
N HIS A 62 -4.16 -18.58 4.28
CA HIS A 62 -3.71 -17.69 3.22
C HIS A 62 -3.29 -16.35 3.82
N THR A 63 -2.45 -15.63 3.08
CA THR A 63 -1.95 -14.33 3.48
C THR A 63 -2.85 -13.24 2.94
N LEU A 64 -3.32 -12.36 3.82
CA LEU A 64 -4.04 -11.14 3.47
C LEU A 64 -3.15 -9.93 3.74
N ARG A 65 -3.25 -8.92 2.87
CA ARG A 65 -2.55 -7.65 3.01
C ARG A 65 -3.58 -6.53 3.07
N PHE A 66 -3.63 -5.85 4.19
CA PHE A 66 -4.50 -4.70 4.38
C PHE A 66 -3.67 -3.43 4.27
N GLU A 67 -3.96 -2.60 3.28
CA GLU A 67 -3.34 -1.29 3.18
C GLU A 67 -3.71 -0.44 4.40
N VAL A 68 -2.71 0.11 5.08
CA VAL A 68 -2.90 0.96 6.28
C VAL A 68 -2.79 2.44 5.95
N THR A 69 -2.30 2.78 4.77
CA THR A 69 -2.27 4.14 4.26
C THR A 69 -3.69 4.61 3.93
N THR A 70 -4.18 5.59 4.68
CA THR A 70 -5.43 6.33 4.39
C THR A 70 -5.10 7.77 3.99
N ALA A 71 -6.06 8.49 3.40
CA ALA A 71 -5.91 9.92 3.09
C ALA A 71 -5.45 10.73 4.33
N ALA A 72 -6.04 10.45 5.50
CA ALA A 72 -5.65 11.06 6.78
C ALA A 72 -4.23 10.70 7.22
N THR A 73 -3.71 9.52 6.84
CA THR A 73 -2.32 9.14 7.13
C THR A 73 -1.33 10.03 6.36
N ASN A 74 -1.75 10.55 5.20
CA ASN A 74 -0.96 11.43 4.36
C ASN A 74 -1.07 12.91 4.74
N GLU A 75 -2.10 13.32 5.50
CA GLU A 75 -2.28 14.72 5.90
C GLU A 75 -1.10 15.26 6.73
N ARG A 76 -0.52 14.42 7.60
CA ARG A 76 0.70 14.79 8.35
C ARG A 76 1.94 14.90 7.46
N LEU A 77 2.00 14.16 6.36
CA LEU A 77 3.11 14.20 5.41
C LEU A 77 3.06 15.46 4.54
N ALA A 78 1.86 16.02 4.28
CA ALA A 78 1.74 17.30 3.58
C ALA A 78 2.34 18.48 4.36
N SER A 79 2.33 18.40 5.69
CA SER A 79 2.99 19.37 6.58
C SER A 79 4.45 19.01 6.94
N ASP A 80 4.97 17.90 6.43
CA ASP A 80 6.31 17.43 6.74
C ASP A 80 7.35 18.23 5.92
N GLU A 81 8.25 18.92 6.60
CA GLU A 81 9.26 19.79 6.00
C GLU A 81 10.19 19.03 5.03
N MET A 82 10.46 17.75 5.31
CA MET A 82 11.28 16.91 4.44
C MET A 82 10.54 16.57 3.14
N VAL A 83 9.24 16.30 3.24
CA VAL A 83 8.38 16.01 2.07
C VAL A 83 8.21 17.26 1.21
N GLN A 84 8.01 18.43 1.81
CA GLN A 84 7.94 19.70 1.09
C GLN A 84 9.23 19.98 0.32
N ARG A 85 10.39 19.85 0.98
CA ARG A 85 11.69 20.04 0.32
C ARG A 85 11.93 19.08 -0.85
N PHE A 86 11.43 17.85 -0.77
CA PHE A 86 11.49 16.89 -1.88
C PHE A 86 10.64 17.34 -3.07
N TRP A 87 9.41 17.79 -2.83
CA TRP A 87 8.53 18.30 -3.89
C TRP A 87 9.07 19.59 -4.54
N ASP A 88 9.62 20.50 -3.74
CA ASP A 88 10.24 21.73 -4.23
C ASP A 88 11.48 21.45 -5.10
N ALA A 89 12.30 20.48 -4.71
CA ALA A 89 13.47 20.07 -5.49
C ALA A 89 13.13 19.39 -6.82
N SER A 90 11.90 18.89 -6.97
CA SER A 90 11.43 18.20 -8.19
C SER A 90 10.85 19.18 -9.23
N LEU A 91 10.76 20.47 -8.89
CA LEU A 91 10.23 21.55 -9.73
C LEU A 91 11.31 22.35 -10.47
N HIS A 92 12.58 21.95 -10.36
CA HIS A 92 13.75 22.53 -11.03
C HIS A 92 14.52 21.46 -11.79
#